data_AF-A0A6M0CB78-F1
#
_entry.id   AF-A0A6M0CB78-F1
#
_cell.length_a   1.000
_cell.length_b   1.000
_cell.length_c   1.000
_cell.angle_alpha   90.00
_cell.angle_beta   90.00
_cell.angle_gamma   90.00
#
_symmetry.space_group_name_H-M   'P 1'
#
loop_
_entity.id
_entity.type
_entity.pdbx_description
1 polymer ?
#
loop_
_entity_poly.entity_id
_entity_poly.type
_entity_poly.pdbx_seq_one_letter_code
_entity_poly.pdbx_strand_id
1 'polypeptide(L)' 'VGGEDIDYFVDRVEPTVEEHPACRGCKNYHGQVYGGNLLVCGMHPYGVEGETCPDWESDNSNLK' A
#
# COMPACT_ATOMS: atom_id res chain seq x y z
N VAL A 1 19.67 -2.26 -28.62
CA VAL A 1 19.87 -2.93 -27.33
C VAL A 1 18.95 -2.22 -26.36
N GLY A 2 17.73 -2.72 -26.20
CA GLY A 2 16.74 -2.12 -25.30
C GLY A 2 17.06 -2.56 -23.88
N GLY A 3 17.13 -1.62 -22.94
CA GLY A 3 17.43 -1.88 -21.54
C GLY A 3 16.36 -2.81 -20.96
N GLU A 4 16.78 -4.01 -20.61
CA GLU A 4 16.05 -4.90 -19.75
C GLU A 4 16.25 -4.37 -18.33
N ASP A 5 15.32 -3.49 -17.93
CA ASP A 5 15.20 -3.00 -16.56
C ASP A 5 15.04 -4.22 -15.67
N ILE A 6 16.12 -4.55 -14.97
CA ILE A 6 16.17 -5.63 -14.00
C ILE A 6 15.24 -5.19 -12.87
N ASP A 7 13.97 -5.57 -12.97
CA ASP A 7 12.98 -5.40 -11.92
C ASP A 7 13.45 -6.24 -10.73
N TYR A 8 14.26 -5.62 -9.87
CA TYR A 8 14.56 -6.15 -8.55
C TYR A 8 13.18 -6.27 -7.88
N PHE A 9 12.60 -7.47 -7.95
CA PHE A 9 11.28 -7.83 -7.46
C PHE A 9 11.06 -7.31 -6.04
N VAL A 10 10.63 -6.07 -5.93
CA VAL A 10 10.13 -5.52 -4.68
C VAL A 10 8.70 -6.01 -4.65
N ASP A 11 8.45 -7.09 -3.91
CA ASP A 11 7.12 -7.68 -3.74
C ASP A 11 6.18 -6.59 -3.19
N ARG A 12 5.47 -5.94 -4.11
CA ARG A 12 4.48 -4.92 -3.80
C ARG A 12 3.16 -5.64 -3.61
N VAL A 13 2.59 -5.48 -2.43
CA VAL A 13 1.30 -6.05 -2.05
C VAL A 13 0.26 -4.96 -2.24
N GLU A 14 -0.91 -5.30 -2.79
CA GLU A 14 -2.05 -4.41 -2.85
C GLU A 14 -3.02 -4.71 -1.71
N PRO A 15 -3.74 -3.72 -1.15
CA PRO A 15 -4.73 -3.96 -0.11
C PRO A 15 -5.98 -4.60 -0.73
N THR A 16 -6.47 -5.67 -0.12
CA THR A 16 -7.67 -6.41 -0.54
C THR A 16 -8.80 -6.19 0.46
N VAL A 17 -9.94 -6.87 0.29
CA VAL A 17 -11.03 -6.80 1.28
C VAL A 17 -10.76 -7.69 2.48
N GLU A 18 -9.89 -8.70 2.32
CA GLU A 18 -9.44 -9.60 3.37
C GLU A 18 -8.18 -9.06 4.07
N GLU A 19 -7.26 -8.44 3.33
CA GLU A 19 -5.96 -7.99 3.81
C GLU A 19 -5.86 -6.47 3.72
N HIS A 20 -5.75 -5.82 4.88
CA HIS A 20 -5.69 -4.36 5.01
C HIS A 20 -6.87 -3.61 4.34
N PRO A 21 -8.13 -4.01 4.60
CA PRO A 21 -9.31 -3.40 3.98
C PRO A 21 -9.42 -1.90 4.25
N ALA A 22 -9.01 -1.46 5.45
CA ALA A 22 -8.98 -0.05 5.86
C ALA A 22 -8.03 0.82 5.03
N CYS A 23 -7.10 0.21 4.28
CA CYS A 23 -6.10 0.91 3.48
C CYS A 23 -6.46 0.99 1.99
N ARG A 24 -7.56 0.38 1.54
CA ARG A 24 -8.01 0.46 0.15
C ARG A 24 -8.24 1.92 -0.26
N GLY A 25 -7.56 2.36 -1.32
CA GLY A 25 -7.65 3.74 -1.83
C GLY A 25 -6.97 4.80 -0.97
N CYS A 26 -6.20 4.42 0.05
CA CYS A 26 -5.46 5.37 0.89
C CYS A 26 -4.23 5.90 0.16
N LYS A 27 -4.06 7.23 0.10
CA LYS A 27 -2.87 7.87 -0.48
C LYS A 27 -1.57 7.53 0.26
N ASN A 28 -1.69 7.19 1.54
CA ASN A 28 -0.56 6.88 2.42
C ASN A 28 -0.16 5.39 2.37
N TYR A 29 -0.85 4.58 1.55
CA TYR A 29 -0.54 3.16 1.39
C TYR A 29 0.83 2.97 0.74
N HIS A 30 1.65 2.10 1.33
CA HIS A 30 3.01 1.82 0.88
C HIS A 30 3.08 0.46 0.20
N GLY A 31 2.64 -0.60 0.90
CA GLY A 31 2.45 -1.94 0.33
C GLY A 31 3.74 -2.63 -0.09
N GLN A 32 4.85 -2.48 0.64
CA GLN A 32 6.13 -3.05 0.23
C GLN A 32 6.71 -4.01 1.27
N VAL A 33 7.18 -5.17 0.84
CA VAL A 33 7.89 -6.12 1.71
C VAL A 33 9.38 -5.78 1.83
N TYR A 34 9.87 -5.66 3.07
CA TYR A 34 11.27 -5.47 3.41
C TYR A 34 11.75 -6.63 4.29
N GLY A 35 12.68 -7.44 3.79
CA GLY A 35 13.25 -8.56 4.55
C GLY A 35 12.19 -9.52 5.11
N GLY A 36 11.09 -9.72 4.36
CA GLY A 36 9.95 -10.56 4.77
C GLY A 36 8.86 -9.85 5.57
N ASN A 37 9.00 -8.55 5.87
CA ASN A 37 7.99 -7.78 6.60
C ASN A 37 7.28 -6.78 5.68
N LEU A 38 5.96 -6.87 5.58
CA LEU A 38 5.16 -5.91 4.83
C LEU A 38 5.05 -4.60 5.59
N LEU A 39 5.46 -3.50 4.96
CA LEU A 39 5.15 -2.15 5.39
C LEU A 39 3.86 -1.70 4.69
N VAL A 40 2.76 -1.67 5.44
CA VAL A 40 1.40 -1.48 4.92
C VAL A 40 1.17 -0.03 4.50
N CYS A 41 1.30 0.93 5.41
CA CYS A 41 1.16 2.35 5.10
C CYS A 41 2.13 3.20 5.95
N GLY A 42 2.35 4.45 5.56
CA GLY A 42 3.28 5.34 6.26
C GLY A 42 2.87 5.71 7.68
N MET A 43 1.57 5.68 8.00
CA MET A 43 1.01 6.03 9.32
C MET A 43 0.84 4.81 10.23
N HIS A 44 0.51 3.67 9.63
CA HIS A 44 0.31 2.38 10.29
C HIS A 44 1.18 1.33 9.60
N PRO A 45 2.45 1.18 10.03
CA PRO A 45 3.41 0.28 9.40
C PRO A 45 2.92 -1.16 9.25
N TYR A 46 2.09 -1.63 10.18
CA TYR A 46 1.52 -2.98 10.21
C TYR A 46 0.04 -3.04 9.82
N GLY A 47 -0.52 -1.93 9.32
CA GLY A 47 -1.93 -1.78 9.04
C GLY A 47 -2.75 -1.37 10.27
N VAL A 48 -4.05 -1.17 10.04
CA VAL A 48 -5.01 -0.77 11.08
C VAL A 48 -5.79 -2.00 11.53
N GLU A 49 -5.95 -2.20 12.84
CA GLU A 49 -6.71 -3.33 13.38
C GLU A 49 -8.23 -3.14 13.26
N GLY A 50 -8.70 -1.89 13.14
CA GLY A 50 -10.10 -1.54 12.97
C GLY A 50 -10.59 -1.61 11.51
N GLU A 51 -11.91 -1.45 11.35
CA GLU A 51 -12.57 -1.47 10.03
C GLU A 51 -12.21 -0.25 9.16
N THR A 52 -11.79 0.86 9.77
CA THR A 52 -11.48 2.12 9.10
C THR A 52 -10.11 2.66 9.52
N CYS A 53 -9.43 3.33 8.59
CA CYS A 53 -8.14 3.96 8.86
C CYS A 53 -8.36 5.43 9.31
N PRO A 54 -7.88 5.83 10.50
CA PRO A 54 -8.08 7.19 11.02
C PRO A 54 -7.35 8.26 10.20
N ASP A 55 -6.23 7.88 9.57
CA ASP A 55 -5.40 8.73 8.72
C ASP A 55 -5.67 8.49 7.22
N TRP A 56 -6.87 7.96 6.90
CA TRP A 56 -7.26 7.70 5.52
C TRP A 56 -7.52 9.02 4.80
N GLU A 57 -6.71 9.26 3.78
CA GLU A 57 -6.98 10.28 2.78
C GLU A 57 -7.01 9.59 1.42
N SER A 58 -8.15 9.60 0.73
CA SER A 58 -8.17 9.21 -0.67
C SER A 58 -7.54 10.29 -1.53
N ASP A 59 -6.81 9.85 -2.56
CA ASP A 59 -6.44 10.73 -3.65
C ASP A 59 -7.70 11.07 -4.48
N ASN A 60 -8.37 12.17 -4.14
CA ASN A 60 -9.57 12.67 -4.83
C ASN A 60 -9.24 13.31 -6.20
N SER A 61 -8.12 12.95 -6.80
CA SER A 61 -7.55 13.60 -7.99
C SER A 61 -8.29 13.30 -9.30
N ASN A 62 -9.32 12.44 -9.29
CA ASN A 62 -10.10 12.04 -10.47
C ASN A 62 -11.58 12.48 -10.48
N LEU A 63 -12.01 13.39 -9.61
CA LEU A 63 -13.26 14.14 -9.79
C LEU A 63 -12.94 15.55 -10.36
N LYS A 64 -12.73 15.63 -11.67
CA LYS A 64 -12.85 16.88 -12.43
C LYS A 64 -13.70 16.67 -13.67
#